data_AF-Q0VM36-F1
#
_entry.id   AF-Q0VM36-F1
#
_cell.length_a   1.000
_cell.length_b   1.000
_cell.length_c   1.000
_cell.angle_alpha   90.00
_cell.angle_beta   90.00
_cell.angle_gamma   90.00
#
_symmetry.space_group_name_H-M   'P 1'
#
loop_
_entity.id
_entity.type
_entity.pdbx_description
1 polymer ?
#
loop_
_entity_poly.entity_id
_entity_poly.type
_entity_poly.pdbx_seq_one_letter_code
_entity_poly.pdbx_strand_id
1 'polypeptide(L)'
;MPANSRVKGLPAQHKMQPGPCSGSSLSLVACFALQSSCKHSPLITLKITLKNLGDIIMTLAYWCVLAAIVLPYLSTSLAKFQGGFGPKQNHNPREFLETLQGSRKRAHWAQQNGFEVTPAFAAAVIIAHLAATSPQGTIDGIALAFVVSRILFTLCYVADWASARTLVWAFGMGCIVALFVGVGG
;
A
#
# COMPACT_ATOMS: atom_id res chain seq x y z
N MET A 1 -31.83 -18.50 -49.25
CA MET A 1 -30.63 -19.23 -49.68
C MET A 1 -29.96 -18.46 -50.81
N PRO A 2 -28.72 -17.96 -50.65
CA PRO A 2 -27.97 -17.32 -51.72
C PRO A 2 -27.02 -18.32 -52.43
N ALA A 3 -26.79 -18.11 -53.72
CA ALA A 3 -25.70 -18.74 -54.47
C ALA A 3 -25.12 -17.70 -55.43
N ASN A 4 -23.84 -17.34 -55.30
CA ASN A 4 -23.07 -16.84 -56.46
C ASN A 4 -21.53 -16.89 -56.29
N SER A 5 -20.91 -17.46 -57.33
CA SER A 5 -19.57 -17.25 -57.92
C SER A 5 -18.32 -17.30 -57.03
N ARG A 6 -17.52 -18.38 -57.04
CA ARG A 6 -16.60 -18.90 -58.10
C ARG A 6 -15.24 -18.20 -58.11
N VAL A 7 -14.31 -18.81 -57.36
CA VAL A 7 -12.85 -18.63 -57.35
C VAL A 7 -12.26 -18.97 -58.73
N LYS A 8 -11.41 -18.10 -59.28
CA LYS A 8 -10.58 -18.38 -60.47
C LYS A 8 -9.16 -17.87 -60.23
N GLY A 9 -8.17 -18.78 -60.33
CA GLY A 9 -6.87 -18.48 -60.95
C GLY A 9 -5.65 -18.35 -60.03
N LEU A 10 -4.99 -19.48 -59.75
CA LEU A 10 -3.51 -19.61 -59.77
C LEU A 10 -3.18 -20.38 -61.09
N PRO A 11 -1.96 -20.44 -61.68
CA PRO A 11 -0.62 -20.09 -61.15
C PRO A 11 0.41 -19.51 -62.19
N ALA A 12 1.61 -19.14 -61.70
CA ALA A 12 2.96 -19.23 -62.34
C ALA A 12 3.87 -18.14 -61.75
N GLN A 13 4.83 -18.41 -60.84
CA GLN A 13 6.14 -19.04 -61.07
C GLN A 13 6.93 -18.41 -62.24
N HIS A 14 7.67 -17.33 -61.97
CA HIS A 14 8.83 -16.96 -62.78
C HIS A 14 10.06 -16.69 -61.89
N LYS A 15 11.18 -17.19 -62.39
CA LYS A 15 12.45 -17.45 -61.72
C LYS A 15 13.24 -16.18 -61.37
N MET A 16 13.76 -16.21 -60.15
CA MET A 16 15.12 -15.85 -59.71
C MET A 16 16.18 -15.60 -60.80
N GLN A 17 16.82 -14.42 -60.77
CA GLN A 17 18.29 -14.27 -60.70
C GLN A 17 18.70 -12.91 -60.08
N PRO A 18 19.80 -12.87 -59.29
CA PRO A 18 20.20 -11.72 -58.47
C PRO A 18 21.10 -10.72 -59.20
N GLY A 19 20.77 -9.42 -59.11
CA GLY A 19 21.63 -8.31 -59.52
C GLY A 19 22.65 -7.91 -58.43
N PRO A 20 23.76 -7.26 -58.79
CA PRO A 20 24.90 -7.04 -57.89
C PRO A 20 24.59 -6.02 -56.79
N CYS A 21 25.14 -6.31 -55.61
CA CYS A 21 25.01 -5.52 -54.39
C CYS A 21 25.42 -4.05 -54.59
N SER A 22 24.46 -3.15 -54.45
CA SER A 22 24.71 -1.74 -54.19
C SER A 22 23.58 -1.20 -53.33
N GLY A 23 23.95 -0.76 -52.12
CA GLY A 23 23.17 0.19 -51.34
C GLY A 23 21.97 -0.39 -50.60
N SER A 24 22.14 -0.49 -49.28
CA SER A 24 21.19 0.03 -48.30
C SER A 24 19.72 -0.40 -48.43
N SER A 25 19.32 -1.46 -47.71
CA SER A 25 18.15 -1.47 -46.80
C SER A 25 17.86 -2.85 -46.16
N LEU A 26 18.88 -3.70 -45.95
CA LEU A 26 18.74 -4.95 -45.19
C LEU A 26 19.12 -4.73 -43.72
N SER A 27 18.19 -4.25 -42.91
CA SER A 27 18.04 -4.61 -41.48
C SER A 27 16.98 -3.75 -40.79
N LEU A 28 15.71 -4.01 -41.05
CA LEU A 28 14.64 -3.60 -40.12
C LEU A 28 14.12 -4.79 -39.32
N VAL A 29 14.10 -6.00 -39.88
CA VAL A 29 13.68 -7.21 -39.17
C VAL A 29 14.83 -7.82 -38.33
N ALA A 30 16.07 -7.74 -38.80
CA ALA A 30 17.25 -8.15 -37.99
C ALA A 30 17.57 -7.14 -36.88
N CYS A 31 17.21 -5.85 -37.05
CA CYS A 31 17.41 -4.83 -36.03
C CYS A 31 16.47 -5.02 -34.83
N PHE A 32 15.24 -5.52 -35.06
CA PHE A 32 14.30 -5.81 -33.96
C PHE A 32 14.67 -7.05 -33.15
N ALA A 33 15.35 -8.04 -33.76
CA ALA A 33 15.82 -9.23 -33.05
C ALA A 33 17.14 -9.01 -32.28
N LEU A 34 17.89 -7.96 -32.58
CA LEU A 34 19.13 -7.58 -31.88
C LEU A 34 18.94 -6.49 -30.81
N GLN A 35 17.79 -5.81 -30.77
CA GLN A 35 17.45 -4.86 -29.69
C GLN A 35 17.14 -5.56 -28.35
N SER A 36 17.10 -6.89 -28.31
CA SER A 36 16.87 -7.66 -27.07
C SER A 36 18.14 -7.97 -26.27
N SER A 37 19.34 -7.67 -26.79
CA SER A 37 20.59 -8.17 -26.17
C SER A 37 21.53 -7.13 -25.54
N CYS A 38 21.34 -5.82 -25.68
CA CYS A 38 22.36 -4.85 -25.22
C CYS A 38 21.79 -3.49 -24.78
N LYS A 39 21.00 -3.45 -23.70
CA LYS A 39 20.93 -2.26 -22.82
C LYS A 39 20.23 -2.55 -21.48
N HIS A 40 20.69 -3.58 -20.79
CA HIS A 40 20.39 -3.74 -19.37
C HIS A 40 21.68 -3.49 -18.61
N SER A 41 21.95 -2.23 -18.28
CA SER A 41 23.06 -1.89 -17.39
C SER A 41 22.85 -2.66 -16.09
N PRO A 42 23.83 -3.47 -15.62
CA PRO A 42 23.69 -4.23 -14.39
C PRO A 42 23.46 -3.29 -13.19
N LEU A 43 23.88 -2.02 -13.29
CA LEU A 43 23.59 -0.97 -12.30
C LEU A 43 22.12 -0.53 -12.26
N ILE A 44 21.39 -0.55 -13.39
CA ILE A 44 19.96 -0.20 -13.40
C ILE A 44 19.16 -1.39 -12.84
N THR A 45 19.49 -2.60 -13.27
CA THR A 45 18.89 -3.82 -12.71
C THR A 45 19.21 -3.95 -11.22
N LEU A 46 20.44 -3.69 -10.79
CA LEU A 46 20.82 -3.71 -9.38
C LEU A 46 20.16 -2.57 -8.58
N LYS A 47 19.96 -1.37 -9.14
CA LYS A 47 19.21 -0.29 -8.46
C LYS A 47 17.71 -0.58 -8.38
N ILE A 48 17.13 -1.22 -9.39
CA ILE A 48 15.75 -1.69 -9.39
C ILE A 48 15.59 -2.85 -8.41
N THR A 49 16.51 -3.80 -8.41
CA THR A 49 16.56 -4.92 -7.46
C THR A 49 16.84 -4.45 -6.05
N LEU A 50 17.65 -3.41 -5.81
CA LEU A 50 17.87 -2.78 -4.50
C LEU A 50 16.66 -1.95 -4.03
N LYS A 51 15.94 -1.30 -4.96
CA LYS A 51 14.67 -0.62 -4.66
C LYS A 51 13.58 -1.62 -4.30
N ASN A 52 13.48 -2.72 -5.06
CA ASN A 52 12.58 -3.85 -4.78
C ASN A 52 13.04 -4.66 -3.55
N LEU A 53 14.34 -4.66 -3.21
CA LEU A 53 14.87 -5.15 -1.92
C LEU A 53 14.50 -4.23 -0.75
N GLY A 54 14.17 -2.96 -1.02
CA GLY A 54 13.56 -2.06 -0.05
C GLY A 54 12.08 -2.36 0.21
N ASP A 55 11.40 -3.04 -0.72
CA ASP A 55 10.01 -3.48 -0.60
C ASP A 55 9.86 -4.88 0.03
N ILE A 56 10.96 -5.50 0.50
CA ILE A 56 11.12 -6.97 0.54
C ILE A 56 10.72 -7.71 1.81
N ILE A 57 10.04 -7.10 2.79
CA ILE A 57 9.51 -7.88 3.92
C ILE A 57 8.00 -7.70 4.01
N MET A 58 7.17 -8.15 3.07
CA MET A 58 5.76 -7.69 2.93
C MET A 58 5.66 -6.19 2.61
N THR A 59 4.60 -5.77 1.89
CA THR A 59 4.42 -4.36 1.54
C THR A 59 4.46 -3.48 2.79
N LEU A 60 5.02 -2.28 2.67
CA LEU A 60 5.12 -1.34 3.79
C LEU A 60 3.73 -1.09 4.39
N ALA A 61 2.70 -1.01 3.56
CA ALA A 61 1.33 -0.89 4.02
C ALA A 61 0.86 -2.07 4.90
N TYR A 62 1.28 -3.32 4.67
CA TYR A 62 0.99 -4.43 5.59
C TYR A 62 1.69 -4.28 6.94
N TRP A 63 2.92 -3.76 6.96
CA TRP A 63 3.56 -3.38 8.23
C TRP A 63 2.81 -2.26 8.94
N CYS A 64 2.27 -1.28 8.20
CA CYS A 64 1.43 -0.24 8.77
C CYS A 64 0.16 -0.82 9.39
N VAL A 65 -0.44 -1.85 8.81
CA VAL A 65 -1.58 -2.57 9.43
C VAL A 65 -1.14 -3.22 10.75
N LEU A 66 0.00 -3.91 10.78
CA LEU A 66 0.53 -4.48 12.02
C LEU A 66 0.80 -3.39 13.07
N ALA A 67 1.43 -2.29 12.68
CA ALA A 67 1.69 -1.15 13.56
C ALA A 67 0.39 -0.53 14.09
N ALA A 68 -0.64 -0.39 13.26
CA ALA A 68 -1.96 0.12 13.64
C ALA A 68 -2.70 -0.82 14.60
N ILE A 69 -2.45 -2.14 14.53
CA ILE A 69 -2.96 -3.13 15.49
C ILE A 69 -2.24 -3.03 16.83
N VAL A 70 -0.93 -2.78 16.83
CA VAL A 70 -0.12 -2.69 18.05
C VAL A 70 -0.32 -1.36 18.79
N LEU A 71 -0.61 -0.27 18.07
CA LEU A 71 -0.72 1.07 18.65
C LEU A 71 -1.69 1.19 19.85
N PRO A 72 -2.92 0.63 19.81
CA PRO A 72 -3.85 0.66 20.95
C PRO A 72 -3.33 -0.12 22.18
N TYR A 73 -2.52 -1.16 21.97
CA TYR A 73 -1.89 -1.87 23.09
C TYR A 73 -0.79 -1.03 23.73
N LEU A 74 -0.05 -0.23 22.95
CA LEU A 74 0.95 0.69 23.47
C LEU A 74 0.30 1.80 24.32
N SER A 75 -0.82 2.39 23.87
CA SER A 75 -1.53 3.40 24.67
C SER A 75 -2.06 2.85 26.00
N THR A 76 -2.57 1.61 25.99
CA THR A 76 -2.96 0.88 27.21
C THR A 76 -1.77 0.64 28.14
N SER A 77 -0.64 0.24 27.56
CA SER A 77 0.58 -0.05 28.32
C SER A 77 1.06 1.22 29.02
N LEU A 78 1.07 2.35 28.31
CA LEU A 78 1.39 3.67 28.90
C LEU A 78 0.43 4.03 30.04
N ALA A 79 -0.88 3.80 29.87
CA ALA A 79 -1.87 4.05 30.92
C ALA A 79 -1.65 3.16 32.16
N LYS A 80 -1.30 1.88 31.95
CA LYS A 80 -1.01 0.92 33.03
C LYS A 80 0.29 1.25 33.77
N PHE A 81 1.38 1.53 33.04
CA PHE A 81 2.67 1.89 33.63
C PHE A 81 2.56 3.17 34.45
N GLN A 82 1.88 4.20 33.92
CA GLN A 82 1.68 5.45 34.67
C GLN A 82 0.67 5.32 35.81
N GLY A 83 -0.23 4.33 35.76
CA GLY A 83 -1.27 4.08 36.76
C GLY A 83 -0.83 3.25 37.96
N GLY A 84 0.42 2.81 38.03
CA GLY A 84 0.90 1.96 39.13
C GLY A 84 0.37 0.53 39.06
N PHE A 85 0.23 -0.02 37.85
CA PHE A 85 -0.26 -1.37 37.62
C PHE A 85 0.64 -2.41 38.32
N GLY A 86 0.08 -3.15 39.29
CA GLY A 86 0.79 -4.16 40.06
C GLY A 86 0.21 -5.58 39.88
N PRO A 87 0.85 -6.60 40.49
CA PRO A 87 0.43 -8.00 40.38
C PRO A 87 -0.97 -8.28 40.96
N LYS A 88 -1.49 -7.44 41.87
CA LYS A 88 -2.86 -7.55 42.39
C LYS A 88 -3.91 -7.08 41.35
N GLN A 89 -3.57 -6.10 40.53
CA GLN A 89 -4.43 -5.54 39.49
C GLN A 89 -4.45 -6.39 38.21
N ASN A 90 -3.57 -7.40 38.12
CA ASN A 90 -3.59 -8.41 37.06
C ASN A 90 -4.79 -9.36 37.12
N HIS A 91 -5.51 -9.42 38.25
CA HIS A 91 -6.72 -10.24 38.36
C HIS A 91 -7.84 -9.66 37.49
N ASN A 92 -8.05 -8.33 37.57
CA ASN A 92 -9.09 -7.61 36.82
C ASN A 92 -8.50 -6.41 36.05
N PRO A 93 -7.73 -6.65 34.97
CA PRO A 93 -7.00 -5.58 34.28
C PRO A 93 -7.92 -4.59 33.55
N ARG A 94 -9.14 -4.97 33.15
CA ARG A 94 -10.11 -4.06 32.51
C ARG A 94 -10.79 -3.14 33.53
N GLU A 95 -11.24 -3.70 34.64
CA GLU A 95 -11.83 -2.95 35.76
C GLU A 95 -10.84 -1.93 36.32
N PHE A 96 -9.56 -2.30 36.44
CA PHE A 96 -8.50 -1.36 36.82
C PHE A 96 -8.42 -0.15 35.88
N LEU A 97 -8.54 -0.35 34.56
CA LEU A 97 -8.48 0.76 33.59
C LEU A 97 -9.66 1.72 33.74
N GLU A 98 -10.84 1.24 34.15
CA GLU A 98 -12.02 2.07 34.39
C GLU A 98 -11.91 2.93 35.66
N THR A 99 -11.14 2.45 36.65
CA THR A 99 -10.87 3.21 37.90
C THR A 99 -9.87 4.36 37.71
N LEU A 100 -9.13 4.39 36.60
CA LEU A 100 -8.17 5.45 36.29
C LEU A 100 -8.84 6.82 36.13
N GLN A 101 -8.15 7.89 36.53
CA GLN A 101 -8.61 9.28 36.42
C GLN A 101 -7.62 10.16 35.65
N GLY A 102 -8.11 11.28 35.11
CA GLY A 102 -7.29 12.28 34.42
C GLY A 102 -6.70 11.79 33.10
N SER A 103 -5.44 12.13 32.85
CA SER A 103 -4.71 11.80 31.60
C SER A 103 -4.65 10.29 31.32
N ARG A 104 -4.65 9.46 32.37
CA ARG A 104 -4.62 7.99 32.26
C ARG A 104 -5.95 7.42 31.74
N LYS A 105 -7.07 7.98 32.20
CA LYS A 105 -8.41 7.65 31.69
C LYS A 105 -8.55 8.05 30.23
N ARG A 106 -8.01 9.22 29.88
CA ARG A 106 -7.95 9.70 28.49
C ARG A 106 -7.15 8.77 27.56
N ALA A 107 -6.04 8.21 28.03
CA ALA A 107 -5.29 7.20 27.28
C ALA A 107 -6.10 5.90 27.07
N HIS A 108 -6.90 5.49 28.06
CA HIS A 108 -7.81 4.35 27.92
C HIS A 108 -8.93 4.61 26.91
N TRP A 109 -9.52 5.82 26.89
CA TRP A 109 -10.48 6.20 25.86
C TRP A 109 -9.87 6.24 24.45
N ALA A 110 -8.61 6.66 24.33
CA ALA A 110 -7.89 6.61 23.06
C ALA A 110 -7.67 5.16 22.57
N GLN A 111 -7.40 4.21 23.46
CA GLN A 111 -7.32 2.78 23.14
C GLN A 111 -8.67 2.23 22.62
N GLN A 112 -9.79 2.56 23.27
CA GLN A 112 -11.11 2.08 22.84
C GLN A 112 -11.43 2.55 21.41
N ASN A 113 -11.21 3.84 21.13
CA ASN A 113 -11.33 4.36 19.76
C ASN A 113 -10.32 3.68 18.81
N GLY A 114 -9.14 3.34 19.31
CA GLY A 114 -8.14 2.45 18.71
C GLY A 114 -8.79 1.26 18.02
N PHE A 115 -9.44 0.42 18.81
CA PHE A 115 -10.01 -0.86 18.39
C PHE A 115 -11.20 -0.76 17.45
N GLU A 116 -11.94 0.34 17.47
CA GLU A 116 -13.08 0.54 16.57
C GLU A 116 -12.63 0.89 15.15
N VAL A 117 -11.56 1.69 15.00
CA VAL A 117 -11.13 2.21 13.69
C VAL A 117 -10.08 1.32 13.01
N THR A 118 -9.19 0.68 13.78
CA THR A 118 -8.15 -0.21 13.23
C THR A 118 -8.68 -1.32 12.31
N PRO A 119 -9.79 -2.04 12.61
CA PRO A 119 -10.30 -3.06 11.68
C PRO A 119 -10.79 -2.47 10.36
N ALA A 120 -11.40 -1.28 10.39
CA ALA A 120 -11.83 -0.59 9.17
C ALA A 120 -10.62 -0.21 8.29
N PHE A 121 -9.54 0.28 8.91
CA PHE A 121 -8.28 0.56 8.21
C PHE A 121 -7.65 -0.70 7.61
N ALA A 122 -7.55 -1.79 8.38
CA ALA A 122 -7.00 -3.05 7.91
C ALA A 122 -7.77 -3.58 6.69
N ALA A 123 -9.11 -3.55 6.75
CA ALA A 123 -9.96 -3.94 5.63
C ALA A 123 -9.71 -3.07 4.39
N ALA A 124 -9.65 -1.75 4.55
CA ALA A 124 -9.40 -0.81 3.45
C ALA A 124 -8.02 -1.05 2.79
N VAL A 125 -6.96 -1.27 3.57
CA VAL A 125 -5.61 -1.56 3.03
C VAL A 125 -5.62 -2.88 2.26
N ILE A 126 -6.22 -3.93 2.80
CA ILE A 126 -6.31 -5.24 2.12
C ILE A 126 -7.08 -5.11 0.81
N ILE A 127 -8.22 -4.42 0.81
CA ILE A 127 -9.01 -4.18 -0.40
C ILE A 127 -8.20 -3.37 -1.43
N ALA A 128 -7.52 -2.31 -1.01
CA ALA A 128 -6.68 -1.50 -1.90
C ALA A 128 -5.58 -2.33 -2.57
N HIS A 129 -4.95 -3.26 -1.83
CA HIS A 129 -3.94 -4.17 -2.38
C HIS A 129 -4.56 -5.19 -3.35
N LEU A 130 -5.68 -5.80 -2.98
CA LEU A 130 -6.32 -6.84 -3.79
C LEU A 130 -6.95 -6.28 -5.07
N ALA A 131 -7.56 -5.11 -4.99
CA ALA A 131 -8.20 -4.45 -6.13
C ALA A 131 -7.22 -3.58 -6.94
N ALA A 132 -5.95 -3.48 -6.52
CA ALA A 132 -4.90 -2.68 -7.16
C ALA A 132 -5.38 -1.26 -7.53
N THR A 133 -6.09 -0.60 -6.60
CA THR A 133 -6.79 0.67 -6.86
C THR A 133 -5.85 1.85 -7.09
N SER A 134 -4.57 1.74 -6.72
CA SER A 134 -3.56 2.79 -6.84
C SER A 134 -2.15 2.19 -6.92
N PRO A 135 -1.14 2.93 -7.42
CA PRO A 135 0.25 2.50 -7.36
C PRO A 135 0.67 2.16 -5.92
N GLN A 136 1.48 1.11 -5.75
CA GLN A 136 1.90 0.60 -4.44
C GLN A 136 2.46 1.71 -3.52
N GLY A 137 3.30 2.60 -4.05
CA GLY A 137 3.89 3.70 -3.28
C GLY A 137 2.87 4.70 -2.74
N THR A 138 1.73 4.89 -3.42
CA THR A 138 0.63 5.74 -2.93
C THR A 138 -0.09 5.06 -1.78
N ILE A 139 -0.35 3.76 -1.89
CA ILE A 139 -0.98 2.96 -0.83
C ILE A 139 -0.09 2.96 0.42
N ASP A 140 1.21 2.76 0.27
CA ASP A 140 2.18 2.81 1.36
C ASP A 140 2.23 4.20 2.03
N GLY A 141 2.21 5.28 1.23
CA GLY A 141 2.18 6.65 1.73
C GLY A 141 0.92 6.96 2.54
N ILE A 142 -0.27 6.55 2.05
CA ILE A 142 -1.53 6.76 2.78
C ILE A 142 -1.59 5.89 4.04
N ALA A 143 -1.08 4.66 3.99
CA ALA A 143 -1.00 3.78 5.15
C ALA A 143 -0.09 4.36 6.25
N LEU A 144 1.06 4.93 5.88
CA LEU A 144 1.92 5.66 6.81
C LEU A 144 1.23 6.89 7.40
N ALA A 145 0.58 7.70 6.56
CA ALA A 145 -0.15 8.89 7.01
C ALA A 145 -1.23 8.55 8.04
N PHE A 146 -1.92 7.41 7.85
CA PHE A 146 -2.88 6.92 8.83
C PHE A 146 -2.22 6.54 10.17
N VAL A 147 -1.12 5.78 10.15
CA VAL A 147 -0.40 5.40 11.38
C VAL A 147 0.07 6.64 12.15
N VAL A 148 0.67 7.61 11.45
CA VAL A 148 1.11 8.88 12.04
C VAL A 148 -0.07 9.66 12.63
N SER A 149 -1.20 9.72 11.92
CA SER A 149 -2.44 10.31 12.43
C SER A 149 -2.90 9.66 13.74
N ARG A 150 -2.80 8.34 13.89
CA ARG A 150 -3.19 7.65 15.14
C ARG A 150 -2.24 7.95 16.31
N ILE A 151 -0.95 8.13 16.04
CA ILE A 151 0.02 8.59 17.06
C ILE A 151 -0.35 10.00 17.51
N LEU A 152 -0.54 10.92 16.57
CA LEU A 152 -0.97 12.29 16.84
C LEU A 152 -2.30 12.35 17.60
N PHE A 153 -3.28 11.53 17.20
CA PHE A 153 -4.58 11.45 17.86
C PHE A 153 -4.43 11.06 19.33
N THR A 154 -3.59 10.05 19.62
CA THR A 154 -3.32 9.61 20.99
C THR A 154 -2.65 10.71 21.82
N LEU A 155 -1.68 11.42 21.25
CA LEU A 155 -1.02 12.56 21.91
C LEU A 155 -2.00 13.71 22.19
N CYS A 156 -2.83 14.10 21.21
CA CYS A 156 -3.87 15.11 21.39
C CYS A 156 -4.90 14.71 22.46
N TYR A 157 -5.22 13.41 22.56
CA TYR A 157 -6.13 12.88 23.58
C TYR A 157 -5.54 13.01 24.99
N VAL A 158 -4.24 12.71 25.15
CA VAL A 158 -3.57 12.84 26.45
C VAL A 158 -3.42 14.31 26.85
N ALA A 159 -3.12 15.19 25.88
CA ALA A 159 -2.96 16.64 26.08
C ALA A 159 -4.29 17.43 26.21
N ASP A 160 -5.44 16.78 26.05
CA ASP A 160 -6.78 17.38 26.16
C ASP A 160 -7.10 18.46 25.09
N TRP A 161 -6.52 18.33 23.89
CA TRP A 161 -6.76 19.27 22.78
C TRP A 161 -7.98 18.83 21.94
N ALA A 162 -9.17 19.27 22.37
CA ALA A 162 -10.43 18.85 21.78
C ALA A 162 -10.58 19.14 20.27
N SER A 163 -10.15 20.31 19.79
CA SER A 163 -10.25 20.70 18.38
C SER A 163 -9.29 19.92 17.48
N ALA A 164 -8.03 19.78 17.91
CA ALA A 164 -7.02 19.00 17.21
C ALA A 164 -7.44 17.52 17.09
N ARG A 165 -8.06 16.96 18.13
CA ARG A 165 -8.57 15.58 18.13
C ARG A 165 -9.55 15.32 16.98
N THR A 166 -10.52 16.21 16.76
CA THR A 166 -11.52 16.05 15.69
C THR A 166 -10.88 16.17 14.32
N LEU A 167 -9.94 17.10 14.14
CA LEU A 167 -9.25 17.29 12.87
C LEU A 167 -8.41 16.05 12.50
N VAL A 168 -7.64 15.52 13.45
CA VAL A 168 -6.81 14.33 13.25
C VAL A 168 -7.69 13.09 13.02
N TRP A 169 -8.80 12.97 13.74
CA TRP A 169 -9.78 11.90 13.50
C TRP A 169 -10.39 11.96 12.11
N ALA A 170 -10.84 13.14 11.66
CA ALA A 170 -11.40 13.34 10.33
C ALA A 170 -10.37 13.03 9.24
N PHE A 171 -9.12 13.43 9.44
CA PHE A 171 -8.01 13.08 8.54
C PHE A 171 -7.80 11.56 8.47
N GLY A 172 -7.79 10.86 9.61
CA GLY A 172 -7.67 9.40 9.64
C GLY A 172 -8.81 8.68 8.92
N MET A 173 -10.05 9.16 9.08
CA MET A 173 -11.21 8.66 8.33
C MET A 173 -11.06 8.91 6.83
N GLY A 174 -10.56 10.09 6.44
CA GLY A 174 -10.23 10.42 5.06
C GLY A 174 -9.21 9.46 4.44
N CYS A 175 -8.17 9.06 5.18
CA CYS A 175 -7.21 8.06 4.71
C CYS A 175 -7.85 6.70 4.43
N ILE A 176 -8.76 6.24 5.29
CA ILE A 176 -9.49 4.97 5.10
C ILE A 176 -10.33 5.03 3.82
N VAL A 177 -11.08 6.11 3.63
CA VAL A 177 -11.90 6.32 2.43
C VAL A 177 -11.02 6.40 1.17
N ALA A 178 -9.90 7.11 1.24
CA ALA A 178 -8.95 7.23 0.12
C ALA A 178 -8.35 5.88 -0.29
N LEU A 179 -8.01 5.02 0.68
CA LEU A 179 -7.54 3.66 0.41
C LEU A 179 -8.64 2.81 -0.23
N PHE A 180 -9.87 2.92 0.27
CA PHE A 180 -10.99 2.13 -0.22
C PHE A 180 -11.41 2.50 -1.64
N VAL A 181 -11.57 3.81 -1.92
CA VAL A 181 -12.00 4.31 -3.24
C VAL A 181 -10.87 4.23 -4.26
N GLY A 182 -9.61 4.28 -3.79
CA GLY A 182 -8.45 4.46 -4.64
C GLY A 182 -8.29 5.94 -5.00
N VAL A 183 -7.05 6.42 -4.93
CA VAL A 183 -6.70 7.72 -5.49
C VAL A 183 -6.32 7.47 -6.94
N GLY A 184 -7.35 7.48 -7.81
CA GLY A 184 -7.21 7.19 -9.24
C GLY A 184 -6.07 8.00 -9.86
N GLY A 185 -5.15 7.28 -10.51
CA GLY A 185 -4.14 7.83 -11.42
C GLY A 185 -4.62 7.83 -12.85
#